data_AF-A0A961YXJ4-F1
#
_entry.id   AF-A0A961YXJ4-F1
#
_cell.length_a   1.000
_cell.length_b   1.000
_cell.length_c   1.000
_cell.angle_alpha   90.00
_cell.angle_beta   90.00
_cell.angle_gamma   90.00
#
_symmetry.space_group_name_H-M   'P 1'
#
loop_
_entity.id
_entity.type
_entity.pdbx_description
1 polymer ?
#
loop_
_entity_poly.entity_id
_entity_poly.type
_entity_poly.pdbx_seq_one_letter_code
_entity_poly.pdbx_strand_id
1 'polypeptide(L)'
;MMTSPPRPPLALTVGVVGHRPNRIPSAATARIAADIAAILRAVTSACEAARALHADVFADTPVRPVLLSALAEGADRHAALAALDEGVALAVALPFPVADYERDFAERGSRDEYHRLIAAAERVMVLPGRRDAPPSAYDAVGTVIIENSDLIVAVWDGGESAGKGGTTDLVERAAEAGMPVVHVDALGKQPPRILWSGLAVHPVGGLDVGHLPVADAYAAMP
;
A
#
# COMPACT_ATOMS: atom_id res chain seq x y z
N MET A 1 -1.35 -20.75 -36.18
CA MET A 1 -0.02 -20.24 -35.78
C MET A 1 -0.25 -18.94 -35.02
N MET A 2 0.29 -18.79 -33.80
CA MET A 2 0.26 -17.51 -33.09
C MET A 2 1.22 -16.55 -33.81
N THR A 3 0.70 -15.42 -34.31
CA THR A 3 1.45 -14.43 -35.11
C THR A 3 2.18 -13.40 -34.24
N SER A 4 1.94 -13.42 -32.92
CA SER A 4 2.61 -12.59 -31.92
C SER A 4 2.49 -13.26 -30.54
N PRO A 5 3.34 -12.90 -29.56
CA PRO A 5 3.08 -13.25 -28.16
C PRO A 5 1.71 -12.70 -27.70
N PRO A 6 1.07 -13.35 -26.71
CA PRO A 6 -0.19 -12.85 -26.16
C PRO A 6 0.04 -11.49 -25.50
N ARG A 7 -0.94 -10.58 -25.65
CA ARG A 7 -0.92 -9.29 -24.95
C ARG A 7 -0.94 -9.53 -23.43
N PRO A 8 -0.20 -8.74 -22.64
CA PRO A 8 -0.23 -8.86 -21.18
C PRO A 8 -1.57 -8.33 -20.62
N PRO A 9 -2.05 -8.85 -19.48
CA PRO A 9 -3.09 -8.17 -18.71
C PRO A 9 -2.54 -6.85 -18.17
N LEU A 10 -3.40 -5.85 -17.98
CA LEU A 10 -3.03 -4.65 -17.23
C LEU A 10 -2.93 -5.02 -15.75
N ALA A 11 -1.75 -4.81 -15.17
CA ALA A 11 -1.46 -5.05 -13.76
C ALA A 11 -1.03 -3.74 -13.10
N LEU A 12 -1.48 -3.53 -11.86
CA LEU A 12 -1.07 -2.41 -11.02
C LEU A 12 -1.11 -2.84 -9.56
N THR A 13 -0.03 -2.54 -8.82
CA THR A 13 0.14 -2.89 -7.42
C THR A 13 0.13 -1.63 -6.55
N VAL A 14 -0.76 -1.62 -5.57
CA VAL A 14 -0.86 -0.58 -4.54
C VAL A 14 -0.21 -1.10 -3.27
N GLY A 15 0.91 -0.52 -2.86
CA GLY A 15 1.49 -0.82 -1.55
C GLY A 15 0.81 -0.01 -0.45
N VAL A 16 0.70 -0.58 0.75
CA VAL A 16 0.29 0.18 1.93
C VAL A 16 1.43 0.26 2.94
N VAL A 17 1.62 1.46 3.47
CA VAL A 17 2.43 1.72 4.67
C VAL A 17 1.63 2.61 5.61
N GLY A 18 1.83 2.49 6.91
CA GLY A 18 1.10 3.36 7.81
C GLY A 18 1.26 3.09 9.29
N HIS A 19 0.55 3.91 10.05
CA HIS A 19 0.60 3.90 11.50
C HIS A 19 -0.05 2.66 12.13
N ARG A 20 0.53 2.23 13.27
CA ARG A 20 -0.03 1.25 14.19
C ARG A 20 -1.21 1.84 14.98
N PRO A 21 -2.06 1.02 15.64
CA PRO A 21 -3.28 1.50 16.29
C PRO A 21 -3.06 2.59 17.35
N ASN A 22 -1.92 2.60 18.02
CA ASN A 22 -1.57 3.62 19.02
C ASN A 22 -1.40 5.04 18.42
N ARG A 23 -1.33 5.17 17.09
CA ARG A 23 -1.24 6.44 16.36
C ARG A 23 -2.47 6.71 15.47
N ILE A 24 -3.48 5.83 15.53
CA ILE A 24 -4.74 5.97 14.80
C ILE A 24 -5.87 6.13 15.84
N PRO A 25 -6.44 7.33 16.02
CA PRO A 25 -7.57 7.51 16.90
C PRO A 25 -8.76 6.66 16.45
N SER A 26 -9.46 6.00 17.37
CA SER A 26 -10.61 5.14 17.03
C SER A 26 -11.72 5.90 16.26
N ALA A 27 -11.86 7.21 16.50
CA ALA A 27 -12.79 8.06 15.77
C ALA A 27 -12.40 8.28 14.29
N ALA A 28 -11.11 8.11 13.94
CA ALA A 28 -10.60 8.26 12.58
C ALA A 28 -10.74 6.96 11.76
N THR A 29 -10.83 5.80 12.41
CA THR A 29 -10.84 4.48 11.75
C THR A 29 -11.85 4.36 10.62
N ALA A 30 -13.11 4.76 10.86
CA ALA A 30 -14.16 4.67 9.84
C ALA A 30 -13.87 5.58 8.63
N ARG A 31 -13.30 6.77 8.87
CA ARG A 31 -12.92 7.69 7.81
C ARG A 31 -11.75 7.15 6.99
N ILE A 32 -10.71 6.65 7.65
CA ILE A 32 -9.54 6.05 7.01
C ILE A 32 -9.95 4.87 6.11
N ALA A 33 -10.82 3.98 6.61
CA ALA A 33 -11.33 2.87 5.82
C ALA A 33 -12.10 3.34 4.59
N ALA A 34 -12.99 4.33 4.74
CA ALA A 34 -13.74 4.90 3.62
C ALA A 34 -12.84 5.58 2.59
N ASP A 35 -11.79 6.29 3.04
CA ASP A 35 -10.83 6.95 2.17
C ASP A 35 -10.00 5.94 1.38
N ILE A 36 -9.50 4.89 2.03
CA ILE A 36 -8.77 3.81 1.35
C ILE A 36 -9.67 3.11 0.33
N ALA A 37 -10.91 2.79 0.69
CA ALA A 37 -11.87 2.18 -0.23
C ALA A 37 -12.14 3.06 -1.45
N ALA A 38 -12.30 4.38 -1.27
CA ALA A 38 -12.46 5.32 -2.37
C ALA A 38 -11.24 5.36 -3.29
N ILE A 39 -10.03 5.36 -2.73
CA ILE A 39 -8.78 5.30 -3.49
C ILE A 39 -8.69 4.01 -4.30
N LEU A 40 -8.98 2.86 -3.69
CA LEU A 40 -8.93 1.56 -4.37
C LEU A 40 -9.94 1.44 -5.51
N ARG A 41 -11.17 1.96 -5.33
CA ARG A 41 -12.15 2.07 -6.43
C ARG A 41 -11.63 2.95 -7.56
N ALA A 42 -11.10 4.12 -7.24
CA ALA A 42 -10.57 5.03 -8.25
C ALA A 42 -9.40 4.41 -9.04
N VAL A 43 -8.52 3.67 -8.36
CA VAL A 43 -7.44 2.91 -8.99
C VAL A 43 -7.99 1.86 -9.97
N THR A 44 -8.99 1.08 -9.55
CA THR A 44 -9.63 0.08 -10.43
C THR A 44 -10.25 0.74 -11.66
N SER A 45 -11.05 1.81 -11.48
CA SER A 45 -11.66 2.56 -12.58
C SER A 45 -10.62 3.15 -13.54
N ALA A 46 -9.53 3.72 -13.02
CA ALA A 46 -8.45 4.28 -13.83
C ALA A 46 -7.75 3.19 -14.64
N CYS A 47 -7.51 2.02 -14.05
CA CYS A 47 -6.96 0.87 -14.75
C CYS A 47 -7.90 0.34 -15.85
N GLU A 48 -9.22 0.30 -15.61
CA GLU A 48 -10.20 -0.06 -16.63
C GLU A 48 -10.20 0.90 -17.81
N ALA A 49 -10.19 2.21 -17.53
CA ALA A 49 -10.10 3.25 -18.55
C ALA A 49 -8.80 3.14 -19.35
N ALA A 50 -7.66 2.91 -18.69
CA ALA A 50 -6.36 2.73 -19.35
C ALA A 50 -6.33 1.47 -20.23
N ARG A 51 -6.89 0.35 -19.76
CA ARG A 51 -6.99 -0.89 -20.56
C ARG A 51 -7.83 -0.66 -21.82
N ALA A 52 -8.95 0.06 -21.70
CA ALA A 52 -9.82 0.37 -22.84
C ALA A 52 -9.15 1.33 -23.84
N LEU A 53 -8.46 2.36 -23.33
CA LEU A 53 -7.72 3.33 -24.16
C LEU A 53 -6.55 2.69 -24.91
N HIS A 54 -5.87 1.72 -24.30
CA HIS A 54 -4.70 1.03 -24.82
C HIS A 54 -4.99 -0.44 -25.18
N ALA A 55 -6.14 -0.68 -25.83
CA ALA A 55 -6.59 -2.02 -26.21
C ALA A 55 -5.68 -2.74 -27.22
N ASP A 56 -4.79 -2.00 -27.89
CA ASP A 56 -3.74 -2.54 -28.76
C ASP A 56 -2.53 -3.10 -27.98
N VAL A 57 -2.35 -2.68 -26.72
CA VAL A 57 -1.28 -3.09 -25.82
C VAL A 57 -1.75 -4.20 -24.88
N PHE A 58 -2.89 -4.02 -24.20
CA PHE A 58 -3.35 -4.92 -23.15
C PHE A 58 -4.32 -6.00 -23.65
N ALA A 59 -4.35 -7.13 -22.94
CA ALA A 59 -5.33 -8.18 -23.18
C ALA A 59 -6.74 -7.74 -22.77
N ASP A 60 -7.75 -8.32 -23.44
CA ASP A 60 -9.15 -8.17 -23.07
C ASP A 60 -9.51 -9.10 -21.90
N THR A 61 -8.92 -8.81 -20.75
CA THR A 61 -9.17 -9.50 -19.48
C THR A 61 -9.62 -8.49 -18.43
N PRO A 62 -10.46 -8.89 -17.45
CA PRO A 62 -10.83 -8.02 -16.35
C PRO A 62 -9.60 -7.44 -15.66
N VAL A 63 -9.65 -6.15 -15.36
CA VAL A 63 -8.61 -5.46 -14.61
C VAL A 63 -8.69 -5.92 -13.16
N ARG A 64 -7.53 -6.16 -12.55
CA ARG A 64 -7.46 -6.63 -11.17
C ARG A 64 -6.24 -6.06 -10.46
N PRO A 65 -6.35 -4.88 -9.85
CA PRO A 65 -5.27 -4.32 -9.05
C PRO A 65 -4.99 -5.21 -7.84
N VAL A 66 -3.79 -5.07 -7.29
CA VAL A 66 -3.34 -5.82 -6.12
C VAL A 66 -2.99 -4.83 -5.01
N LEU A 67 -3.49 -5.05 -3.80
CA LEU A 67 -2.96 -4.40 -2.59
C LEU A 67 -1.85 -5.28 -2.01
N LEU A 68 -0.66 -4.70 -1.80
CA LEU A 68 0.47 -5.33 -1.12
C LEU A 68 0.62 -4.77 0.30
N SER A 69 0.52 -5.63 1.31
CA SER A 69 0.53 -5.23 2.73
C SER A 69 1.45 -6.11 3.59
N ALA A 70 1.94 -5.56 4.70
CA ALA A 70 2.63 -6.31 5.75
C ALA A 70 1.69 -6.92 6.80
N LEU A 71 0.39 -6.64 6.74
CA LEU A 71 -0.65 -7.04 7.71
C LEU A 71 -0.35 -6.67 9.17
N ALA A 72 0.50 -5.65 9.38
CA ALA A 72 0.66 -5.01 10.68
C ALA A 72 -0.69 -4.50 11.22
N GLU A 73 -0.89 -4.50 12.54
CA GLU A 73 -2.09 -3.87 13.10
C GLU A 73 -2.18 -2.39 12.71
N GLY A 74 -3.38 -1.88 12.50
CA GLY A 74 -3.63 -0.50 12.10
C GLY A 74 -3.79 -0.36 10.59
N ALA A 75 -3.05 0.58 9.99
CA ALA A 75 -3.18 0.97 8.59
C ALA A 75 -3.21 -0.19 7.60
N ASP A 76 -2.25 -1.10 7.69
CA ASP A 76 -2.11 -2.28 6.85
C ASP A 76 -3.38 -3.14 6.82
N ARG A 77 -3.96 -3.43 8.00
CA ARG A 77 -5.19 -4.22 8.08
C ARG A 77 -6.42 -3.45 7.65
N HIS A 78 -6.49 -2.15 7.90
CA HIS A 78 -7.57 -1.31 7.36
C HIS A 78 -7.56 -1.33 5.83
N ALA A 79 -6.37 -1.23 5.21
CA ALA A 79 -6.25 -1.33 3.76
C ALA A 79 -6.56 -2.74 3.26
N ALA A 80 -6.07 -3.78 3.92
CA ALA A 80 -6.33 -5.17 3.52
C ALA A 80 -7.82 -5.51 3.54
N LEU A 81 -8.55 -5.09 4.58
CA LEU A 81 -10.00 -5.26 4.67
C LEU A 81 -10.71 -4.48 3.54
N ALA A 82 -10.35 -3.21 3.35
CA ALA A 82 -10.93 -2.39 2.28
C ALA A 82 -10.66 -3.00 0.89
N ALA A 83 -9.48 -3.56 0.64
CA ALA A 83 -9.18 -4.22 -0.62
C ALA A 83 -10.10 -5.42 -0.88
N LEU A 84 -10.31 -6.28 0.14
CA LEU A 84 -11.22 -7.42 0.01
C LEU A 84 -12.67 -6.97 -0.24
N ASP A 85 -13.13 -5.94 0.47
CA ASP A 85 -14.48 -5.39 0.32
C ASP A 85 -14.70 -4.77 -1.08
N GLU A 86 -13.67 -4.14 -1.66
CA GLU A 86 -13.71 -3.56 -3.01
C GLU A 86 -13.34 -4.55 -4.14
N GLY A 87 -13.11 -5.83 -3.82
CA GLY A 87 -12.74 -6.85 -4.81
C GLY A 87 -11.32 -6.73 -5.37
N VAL A 88 -10.46 -5.92 -4.75
CA VAL A 88 -9.03 -5.79 -5.05
C VAL A 88 -8.29 -7.00 -4.47
N ALA A 89 -7.35 -7.54 -5.23
CA ALA A 89 -6.58 -8.70 -4.79
C ALA A 89 -5.69 -8.36 -3.59
N LEU A 90 -5.56 -9.25 -2.61
CA LEU A 90 -4.64 -9.07 -1.50
C LEU A 90 -3.36 -9.90 -1.71
N ALA A 91 -2.20 -9.25 -1.67
CA ALA A 91 -0.89 -9.88 -1.56
C ALA A 91 -0.21 -9.43 -0.25
N VAL A 92 0.57 -10.32 0.34
CA VAL A 92 1.14 -10.12 1.68
C VAL A 92 2.65 -10.33 1.66
N ALA A 93 3.40 -9.44 2.29
CA ALA A 93 4.82 -9.59 2.58
C ALA A 93 5.06 -9.64 4.08
N LEU A 94 5.58 -10.75 4.60
CA LEU A 94 5.78 -10.95 6.04
C LEU A 94 7.27 -10.91 6.40
N PRO A 95 7.63 -10.34 7.56
CA PRO A 95 9.01 -10.33 8.06
C PRO A 95 9.47 -11.71 8.55
N PHE A 96 8.51 -12.54 8.98
CA PHE A 96 8.73 -13.84 9.60
C PHE A 96 7.67 -14.84 9.11
N PRO A 97 7.85 -16.15 9.32
CA PRO A 97 6.78 -17.13 9.16
C PRO A 97 5.49 -16.71 9.88
N VAL A 98 4.33 -17.09 9.35
CA VAL A 98 3.00 -16.67 9.84
C VAL A 98 2.87 -16.85 11.36
N ALA A 99 3.19 -18.04 11.88
CA ALA A 99 3.11 -18.35 13.31
C ALA A 99 4.10 -17.53 14.17
N ASP A 100 5.22 -17.10 13.56
CA ASP A 100 6.24 -16.32 14.25
C ASP A 100 5.88 -14.85 14.34
N TYR A 101 5.26 -14.29 13.29
CA TYR A 101 4.80 -12.90 13.27
C TYR A 101 3.52 -12.72 14.10
N GLU A 102 2.65 -13.73 14.18
CA GLU A 102 1.47 -13.74 15.04
C GLU A 102 1.78 -13.42 16.51
N ARG A 103 2.99 -13.75 16.97
CA ARG A 103 3.46 -13.49 18.35
C ARG A 103 3.57 -12.00 18.66
N ASP A 104 3.58 -11.14 17.65
CA ASP A 104 3.58 -9.68 17.80
C ASP A 104 2.19 -9.14 18.17
N PHE A 105 1.14 -9.97 18.03
CA PHE A 105 -0.25 -9.58 18.30
C PHE A 105 -0.68 -10.14 19.66
N ALA A 106 -1.00 -9.26 20.61
CA ALA A 106 -1.36 -9.65 21.97
C ALA A 106 -2.79 -10.22 22.05
N GLU A 107 -3.74 -9.59 21.36
CA GLU A 107 -5.16 -9.88 21.47
C GLU A 107 -5.60 -11.03 20.58
N ARG A 108 -6.46 -11.91 21.12
CA ARG A 108 -7.02 -13.03 20.36
C ARG A 108 -7.75 -12.57 19.10
N GLY A 109 -8.56 -11.51 19.20
CA GLY A 109 -9.29 -10.95 18.06
C GLY A 109 -8.36 -10.46 16.95
N SER A 110 -7.22 -9.87 17.32
CA SER A 110 -6.19 -9.43 16.37
C SER A 110 -5.53 -10.61 15.64
N ARG A 111 -5.27 -11.72 16.34
CA ARG A 111 -4.78 -12.96 15.72
C ARG A 111 -5.81 -13.58 14.79
N ASP A 112 -7.06 -13.65 15.23
CA ASP A 112 -8.16 -14.21 14.42
C ASP A 112 -8.40 -13.37 13.14
N GLU A 113 -8.25 -12.04 13.19
CA GLU A 113 -8.26 -11.16 12.01
C GLU A 113 -7.05 -11.39 11.10
N TYR A 114 -5.84 -11.46 11.67
CA TYR A 114 -4.63 -11.73 10.91
C TYR A 114 -4.72 -13.06 10.13
N HIS A 115 -5.18 -14.13 10.76
CA HIS A 115 -5.38 -15.43 10.10
C HIS A 115 -6.43 -15.37 8.98
N ARG A 116 -7.53 -14.64 9.19
CA ARG A 116 -8.55 -14.43 8.14
C ARG A 116 -7.97 -13.70 6.93
N LEU A 117 -7.19 -12.64 7.15
CA LEU A 117 -6.55 -11.88 6.08
C LEU A 117 -5.48 -12.70 5.35
N ILE A 118 -4.67 -13.48 6.07
CA ILE A 118 -3.71 -14.41 5.46
C ILE A 118 -4.42 -15.45 4.61
N ALA A 119 -5.52 -16.03 5.08
CA ALA A 119 -6.29 -17.03 4.33
C ALA A 119 -6.97 -16.45 3.08
N ALA A 120 -7.30 -15.16 3.08
CA ALA A 120 -7.90 -14.45 1.95
C ALA A 120 -6.85 -13.94 0.94
N ALA A 121 -5.57 -13.85 1.33
CA ALA A 121 -4.51 -13.38 0.46
C ALA A 121 -4.23 -14.38 -0.68
N GLU A 122 -4.09 -13.89 -1.90
CA GLU A 122 -3.73 -14.74 -3.05
C GLU A 122 -2.28 -15.21 -3.01
N ARG A 123 -1.42 -14.37 -2.41
CA ARG A 123 0.02 -14.57 -2.37
C ARG A 123 0.51 -14.13 -1.01
N VAL A 124 1.34 -14.97 -0.41
CA VAL A 124 2.04 -14.66 0.83
C VAL A 124 3.52 -14.90 0.60
N MET A 125 4.30 -13.82 0.61
CA MET A 125 5.75 -13.84 0.57
C MET A 125 6.27 -13.72 1.99
N VAL A 126 7.11 -14.67 2.41
CA VAL A 126 7.75 -14.66 3.73
C VAL A 126 9.23 -14.39 3.55
N LEU A 127 9.69 -13.28 4.13
CA LEU A 127 11.10 -12.90 4.13
C LEU A 127 11.87 -13.69 5.20
N PRO A 128 13.18 -13.93 5.02
CA PRO A 128 14.01 -14.64 5.98
C PRO A 128 14.45 -13.72 7.14
N GLY A 129 13.51 -12.95 7.70
CA GLY A 129 13.79 -12.05 8.81
C GLY A 129 14.15 -12.81 10.07
N ARG A 130 15.03 -12.22 10.89
CA ARG A 130 15.44 -12.80 12.18
C ARG A 130 14.79 -12.06 13.33
N ARG A 131 14.20 -12.81 14.27
CA ARG A 131 13.54 -12.23 15.45
C ARG A 131 14.49 -11.65 16.50
N ASP A 132 15.78 -11.95 16.43
CA ASP A 132 16.80 -11.30 17.26
C ASP A 132 17.30 -9.97 16.65
N ALA A 133 16.82 -9.61 15.45
CA ALA A 133 17.02 -8.31 14.84
C ALA A 133 15.70 -7.74 14.22
N PRO A 134 14.61 -7.57 14.99
CA PRO A 134 13.30 -7.19 14.44
C PRO A 134 13.27 -5.91 13.60
N PRO A 135 13.94 -4.79 13.99
CA PRO A 135 13.91 -3.56 13.20
C PRO A 135 14.37 -3.77 11.76
N SER A 136 15.42 -4.58 11.55
CA SER A 136 15.91 -4.90 10.20
C SER A 136 14.95 -5.77 9.41
N ALA A 137 14.20 -6.65 10.07
CA ALA A 137 13.22 -7.51 9.40
C ALA A 137 12.00 -6.70 8.94
N TYR A 138 11.51 -5.76 9.76
CA TYR A 138 10.42 -4.87 9.38
C TYR A 138 10.84 -3.87 8.28
N ASP A 139 12.06 -3.32 8.37
CA ASP A 139 12.64 -2.46 7.32
C ASP A 139 12.74 -3.18 5.97
N ALA A 140 13.14 -4.46 5.97
CA ALA A 140 13.18 -5.29 4.77
C ALA A 140 11.79 -5.47 4.14
N VAL A 141 10.74 -5.68 4.95
CA VAL A 141 9.35 -5.75 4.45
C VAL A 141 8.93 -4.42 3.84
N GLY A 142 9.20 -3.29 4.53
CA GLY A 142 8.87 -1.97 4.01
C GLY A 142 9.55 -1.68 2.67
N THR A 143 10.81 -2.08 2.54
CA THR A 143 11.57 -2.02 1.27
C THR A 143 10.88 -2.81 0.17
N VAL A 144 10.51 -4.07 0.47
CA VAL A 144 9.83 -4.94 -0.48
C VAL A 144 8.47 -4.36 -0.91
N ILE A 145 7.72 -3.75 0.00
CA ILE A 145 6.46 -3.09 -0.35
C ILE A 145 6.73 -1.95 -1.33
N ILE A 146 7.68 -1.05 -1.03
CA ILE A 146 7.99 0.09 -1.90
C ILE A 146 8.47 -0.37 -3.28
N GLU A 147 9.41 -1.31 -3.33
CA GLU A 147 10.03 -1.76 -4.59
C GLU A 147 9.12 -2.64 -5.46
N ASN A 148 8.02 -3.17 -4.91
CA ASN A 148 7.05 -4.01 -5.64
C ASN A 148 5.68 -3.34 -5.77
N SER A 149 5.62 -2.01 -5.63
CA SER A 149 4.40 -1.22 -5.81
C SER A 149 4.56 -0.23 -6.93
N ASP A 150 3.45 0.11 -7.59
CA ASP A 150 3.36 1.16 -8.62
C ASP A 150 2.84 2.49 -8.03
N LEU A 151 2.18 2.42 -6.87
CA LEU A 151 1.81 3.56 -6.04
C LEU A 151 1.71 3.13 -4.56
N ILE A 152 1.89 4.07 -3.64
CA ILE A 152 1.80 3.82 -2.20
C ILE A 152 0.61 4.56 -1.60
N VAL A 153 -0.22 3.85 -0.84
CA VAL A 153 -1.18 4.45 0.09
C VAL A 153 -0.50 4.57 1.46
N ALA A 154 -0.28 5.80 1.91
CA ALA A 154 0.38 6.10 3.17
C ALA A 154 -0.64 6.60 4.20
N VAL A 155 -0.96 5.79 5.21
CA VAL A 155 -1.82 6.22 6.34
C VAL A 155 -0.94 6.81 7.44
N TRP A 156 -0.79 8.12 7.41
CA TRP A 156 0.23 8.84 8.16
C TRP A 156 -0.32 10.15 8.71
N ASP A 157 0.17 10.61 9.86
CA ASP A 157 -0.29 11.82 10.55
C ASP A 157 0.51 13.09 10.18
N GLY A 158 1.49 12.97 9.27
CA GLY A 158 2.35 14.09 8.90
C GLY A 158 3.53 14.32 9.86
N GLY A 159 3.68 13.50 10.90
CA GLY A 159 4.71 13.66 11.93
C GLY A 159 6.10 13.21 11.48
N GLU A 160 7.14 13.81 12.07
CA GLU A 160 8.56 13.47 11.85
C GLU A 160 8.87 12.00 12.17
N SER A 161 9.91 11.47 11.52
CA SER A 161 10.36 10.10 11.73
C SER A 161 10.84 9.87 13.17
N ALA A 162 10.33 8.82 13.81
CA ALA A 162 10.81 8.37 15.11
C ALA A 162 12.05 7.44 15.01
N GLY A 163 12.58 7.24 13.81
CA GLY A 163 13.72 6.37 13.52
C GLY A 163 13.54 5.55 12.24
N LYS A 164 14.62 4.87 11.81
CA LYS A 164 14.67 4.05 10.60
C LYS A 164 13.63 2.92 10.62
N GLY A 165 12.95 2.68 9.50
CA GLY A 165 11.92 1.64 9.36
C GLY A 165 10.56 1.99 9.95
N GLY A 166 10.36 3.22 10.43
CA GLY A 166 9.05 3.74 10.80
C GLY A 166 8.24 4.19 9.57
N THR A 167 6.96 4.51 9.77
CA THR A 167 6.06 4.97 8.70
C THR A 167 6.63 6.15 7.93
N THR A 168 7.13 7.18 8.63
CA THR A 168 7.67 8.38 7.98
C THR A 168 8.89 8.06 7.12
N ASP A 169 9.81 7.23 7.62
CA ASP A 169 10.99 6.77 6.86
C ASP A 169 10.58 6.04 5.57
N LEU A 170 9.54 5.19 5.63
CA LEU A 170 9.03 4.51 4.43
C LEU A 170 8.35 5.48 3.45
N VAL A 171 7.62 6.48 3.95
CA VAL A 171 6.98 7.51 3.12
C VAL A 171 8.03 8.38 2.41
N GLU A 172 9.07 8.81 3.13
CA GLU A 172 10.21 9.54 2.59
C GLU A 172 10.93 8.71 1.51
N ARG A 173 11.20 7.42 1.79
CA ARG A 173 11.83 6.53 0.80
C ARG A 173 10.98 6.31 -0.44
N ALA A 174 9.66 6.20 -0.30
CA ALA A 174 8.76 6.12 -1.45
C ALA A 174 8.83 7.41 -2.29
N ALA A 175 8.83 8.57 -1.63
CA ALA A 175 9.00 9.87 -2.28
C ALA A 175 10.34 10.00 -3.01
N GLU A 176 11.46 9.60 -2.37
CA GLU A 176 12.80 9.61 -2.96
C GLU A 176 12.91 8.66 -4.17
N ALA A 177 12.18 7.54 -4.15
CA ALA A 177 12.08 6.62 -5.28
C ALA A 177 11.23 7.17 -6.44
N GLY A 178 10.62 8.35 -6.30
CA GLY A 178 9.72 8.93 -7.29
C GLY A 178 8.35 8.26 -7.36
N MET A 179 8.00 7.47 -6.34
CA MET A 179 6.74 6.74 -6.26
C MET A 179 5.59 7.72 -6.01
N PRO A 180 4.44 7.60 -6.70
CA PRO A 180 3.25 8.33 -6.31
C PRO A 180 2.80 7.89 -4.90
N VAL A 181 2.71 8.85 -3.97
CA VAL A 181 2.21 8.59 -2.62
C VAL A 181 0.83 9.22 -2.44
N VAL A 182 -0.19 8.40 -2.22
CA VAL A 182 -1.52 8.84 -1.80
C VAL A 182 -1.55 8.87 -0.27
N HIS A 183 -1.45 10.07 0.28
CA HIS A 183 -1.48 10.32 1.72
C HIS A 183 -2.91 10.31 2.24
N VAL A 184 -3.19 9.39 3.17
CA VAL A 184 -4.42 9.34 3.98
C VAL A 184 -4.08 9.83 5.39
N ASP A 185 -4.80 10.84 5.88
CA ASP A 185 -4.54 11.41 7.21
C ASP A 185 -4.94 10.40 8.30
N ALA A 186 -3.95 9.90 9.04
CA ALA A 186 -4.17 8.97 10.15
C ALA A 186 -4.99 9.57 11.30
N LEU A 187 -5.14 10.91 11.35
CA LEU A 187 -6.00 11.59 12.31
C LEU A 187 -7.43 11.81 11.78
N GLY A 188 -7.69 11.51 10.51
CA GLY A 188 -9.00 11.62 9.86
C GLY A 188 -9.52 13.06 9.75
N LYS A 189 -8.64 14.07 9.79
CA LYS A 189 -9.02 15.49 9.77
C LYS A 189 -9.00 16.09 8.37
N GLN A 190 -8.12 15.57 7.50
CA GLN A 190 -7.92 16.05 6.14
C GLN A 190 -8.37 15.01 5.11
N PRO A 191 -8.84 15.45 3.93
CA PRO A 191 -9.06 14.53 2.81
C PRO A 191 -7.73 13.96 2.31
N PRO A 192 -7.75 12.82 1.58
CA PRO A 192 -6.55 12.26 0.98
C PRO A 192 -5.91 13.20 -0.04
N ARG A 193 -4.59 13.14 -0.16
CA ARG A 193 -3.79 13.98 -1.05
C ARG A 193 -2.79 13.15 -1.83
N ILE A 194 -2.47 13.56 -3.04
CA ILE A 194 -1.40 12.95 -3.83
C ILE A 194 -0.13 13.78 -3.64
N LEU A 195 0.94 13.11 -3.23
CA LEU A 195 2.28 13.65 -3.07
C LEU A 195 3.14 13.00 -4.15
N TRP A 196 3.41 13.75 -5.22
CA TRP A 196 4.16 13.22 -6.35
C TRP A 196 4.77 14.35 -7.19
N SER A 197 6.04 14.23 -7.53
CA SER A 197 6.75 15.16 -8.42
C SER A 197 6.54 14.86 -9.91
N GLY A 198 5.76 13.82 -10.23
CA GLY A 198 5.57 13.31 -11.59
C GLY A 198 6.61 12.25 -11.97
N LEU A 199 6.52 11.76 -13.21
CA LEU A 199 7.52 10.83 -13.77
C LEU A 199 8.83 11.60 -14.04
N ALA A 200 9.65 11.78 -13.01
CA ALA A 200 11.03 12.19 -13.24
C ALA A 200 11.77 11.05 -13.96
N VAL A 201 12.54 11.39 -15.01
CA VAL A 201 13.30 10.41 -15.82
C VAL A 201 14.34 9.65 -14.96
N HIS A 202 14.68 10.19 -13.79
CA HIS A 202 15.58 9.61 -12.79
C HIS A 202 15.06 9.89 -11.38
N PRO A 203 15.35 9.04 -10.37
CA PRO A 203 15.08 9.37 -8.98
C PRO A 203 15.77 10.70 -8.65
N VAL A 204 14.99 11.67 -8.22
CA VAL A 204 15.52 12.98 -7.84
C VAL A 204 16.04 12.84 -6.42
N GLY A 205 17.35 12.60 -6.28
CA GLY A 205 17.98 12.48 -4.97
C GLY A 205 17.73 13.73 -4.11
N GLY A 206 17.37 13.52 -2.84
CA GLY A 206 17.15 14.60 -1.88
C GLY A 206 15.73 15.21 -1.87
N LEU A 207 14.73 14.54 -2.46
CA LEU A 207 13.33 14.93 -2.29
C LEU A 207 12.75 14.34 -0.99
N ASP A 208 12.60 15.20 0.02
CA ASP A 208 11.72 14.94 1.16
C ASP A 208 10.25 15.06 0.73
N VAL A 209 9.36 14.24 1.33
CA VAL A 209 7.92 14.27 1.13
C VAL A 209 7.33 15.67 1.34
N GLY A 210 7.91 16.46 2.26
CA GLY A 210 7.51 17.85 2.49
C GLY A 210 7.71 18.80 1.30
N HIS A 211 8.56 18.44 0.34
CA HIS A 211 8.87 19.22 -0.85
C HIS A 211 8.11 18.76 -2.10
N LEU A 212 7.31 17.70 -2.01
CA LEU A 212 6.57 17.20 -3.16
C LEU A 212 5.37 18.11 -3.50
N PRO A 213 5.06 18.29 -4.80
CA PRO A 213 3.79 18.88 -5.22
C PRO A 213 2.61 18.11 -4.62
N VAL A 214 1.62 18.86 -4.15
CA VAL A 214 0.43 18.32 -3.50
C VAL A 214 -0.78 18.53 -4.42
N ALA A 215 -1.48 17.45 -4.73
CA ALA A 215 -2.77 17.49 -5.42
C ALA A 215 -3.89 16.91 -4.54
N ASP A 216 -5.12 17.40 -4.74
CA ASP A 216 -6.31 16.82 -4.12
C ASP A 216 -6.57 15.45 -4.75
N ALA A 217 -6.61 14.40 -3.92
CA ALA A 217 -6.78 13.05 -4.43
C ALA A 217 -8.16 12.83 -5.03
N TYR A 218 -9.23 13.36 -4.43
CA TYR A 218 -10.58 13.19 -4.95
C TYR A 218 -10.80 13.95 -6.26
N ALA A 219 -10.22 15.14 -6.40
CA ALA A 219 -10.29 15.89 -7.65
C ALA A 219 -9.53 15.20 -8.80
N ALA A 220 -8.56 14.33 -8.48
CA ALA A 220 -7.79 13.56 -9.45
C ALA A 220 -8.41 12.19 -9.79
N MET A 221 -9.46 11.76 -9.10
CA MET A 221 -10.17 10.51 -9.41
C MET A 221 -10.98 10.65 -10.71
N PRO A 222 -11.08 9.59 -11.53
CA PRO A 222 -11.86 9.59 -12.76
C PRO A 222 -13.37 9.64 -12.53
#